data_AF-A0A831P764-F1
#
_entry.id   AF-A0A831P764-F1
#
_cell.length_a   1.000
_cell.length_b   1.000
_cell.length_c   1.000
_cell.angle_alpha   90.00
_cell.angle_beta   90.00
_cell.angle_gamma   90.00
#
_symmetry.space_group_name_H-M   'P 1'
#
loop_
_entity.id
_entity.type
_entity.pdbx_description
1 polymer ?
#
loop_
_entity_poly.entity_id
_entity_poly.type
_entity_poly.pdbx_seq_one_letter_code
_entity_poly.pdbx_strand_id
1 'polypeptide(L)'
;KSIRKEYLDDIAAFFVLYIFIFTISSLIIALSGYDIVTSISATAATLGNVGPGLGLAGAGENYHSFLPHVKLLLCLDMWIGRLEIFTVISLFIPSFWRERW
;
A
#
# COMPACT_ATOMS: atom_id res chain seq x y z
N LYS A 1 -19.04 0.01 27.78
CA LYS A 1 -19.53 -0.13 26.39
C LYS A 1 -18.80 -1.31 25.77
N SER A 2 -19.44 -2.47 25.66
CA SER A 2 -18.81 -3.66 25.05
C SER A 2 -18.81 -3.47 23.54
N ILE A 3 -17.64 -3.45 22.92
CA ILE A 3 -17.49 -3.35 21.47
C ILE A 3 -18.00 -4.67 20.87
N ARG A 4 -18.90 -4.62 19.89
CA ARG A 4 -19.37 -5.86 19.22
C ARG A 4 -18.19 -6.52 18.52
N LYS A 5 -18.02 -7.83 18.73
CA LYS A 5 -16.88 -8.61 18.20
C LYS A 5 -16.76 -8.53 16.68
N GLU A 6 -17.87 -8.35 15.98
CA GLU A 6 -17.94 -8.16 14.53
C GLU A 6 -17.01 -7.04 14.04
N TYR A 7 -16.96 -5.91 14.75
CA TYR A 7 -16.08 -4.80 14.36
C TYR A 7 -14.60 -5.11 14.56
N LEU A 8 -14.26 -5.97 15.52
CA LEU A 8 -12.87 -6.34 15.78
C LEU A 8 -12.33 -7.25 14.67
N ASP A 9 -13.17 -8.15 14.15
CA ASP A 9 -12.83 -9.01 13.01
C ASP A 9 -12.60 -8.18 11.73
N ASP A 10 -13.46 -7.21 11.42
CA ASP A 10 -13.29 -6.32 10.26
C ASP A 10 -11.99 -5.49 10.34
N ILE A 11 -11.69 -4.91 11.50
CA ILE A 11 -10.47 -4.11 11.69
C ILE A 11 -9.22 -5.00 11.60
N ALA A 12 -9.27 -6.22 12.16
CA ALA A 12 -8.17 -7.17 12.07
C ALA A 12 -7.91 -7.60 10.63
N ALA A 13 -8.97 -7.89 9.85
CA ALA A 13 -8.86 -8.23 8.44
C ALA A 13 -8.22 -7.09 7.63
N PHE A 14 -8.64 -5.85 7.89
CA PHE A 14 -8.03 -4.66 7.29
C PHE A 14 -6.54 -4.54 7.59
N PHE A 15 -6.16 -4.72 8.85
CA PHE A 15 -4.77 -4.60 9.29
C PHE A 15 -3.88 -5.67 8.63
N VAL A 16 -4.36 -6.92 8.55
CA VAL A 16 -3.64 -8.02 7.88
C VAL A 16 -3.46 -7.73 6.39
N LEU A 17 -4.51 -7.28 5.72
CA LEU A 17 -4.45 -6.92 4.29
C LEU A 17 -3.51 -5.75 4.02
N TYR A 18 -3.51 -4.72 4.88
CA TYR A 18 -2.57 -3.61 4.81
C TYR A 18 -1.12 -4.10 4.86
N ILE A 19 -0.79 -4.92 5.86
CA ILE A 19 0.56 -5.48 6.00
C ILE A 19 0.92 -6.40 4.82
N PHE A 20 -0.04 -7.15 4.30
CA PHE A 20 0.17 -8.03 3.16
C PHE A 20 0.56 -7.24 1.89
N ILE A 21 -0.20 -6.19 1.56
CA ILE A 21 0.09 -5.31 0.41
C ILE A 21 1.45 -4.62 0.61
N PHE A 22 1.70 -4.09 1.80
CA PHE A 22 2.97 -3.47 2.17
C PHE A 22 4.16 -4.42 1.96
N THR A 23 4.04 -5.66 2.40
CA THR A 23 5.11 -6.67 2.29
C THR A 23 5.37 -7.04 0.84
N ILE A 24 4.31 -7.26 0.05
CA ILE A 24 4.44 -7.59 -1.38
C ILE A 24 5.08 -6.44 -2.15
N SER A 25 4.58 -5.22 -1.97
CA SER A 25 5.06 -4.03 -2.66
C SER A 25 6.54 -3.78 -2.33
N SER A 26 6.91 -3.85 -1.04
CA SER A 26 8.30 -3.73 -0.60
C SER A 26 9.21 -4.81 -1.16
N LEU A 27 8.74 -6.06 -1.23
CA LEU A 27 9.50 -7.18 -1.79
C LEU A 27 9.75 -6.99 -3.29
N ILE A 28 8.77 -6.54 -4.07
CA ILE A 28 8.93 -6.32 -5.51
C ILE A 28 9.96 -5.20 -5.78
N ILE A 29 9.96 -4.15 -4.96
CA ILE A 29 10.95 -3.07 -5.06
C ILE A 29 12.34 -3.59 -4.69
N ALA A 30 12.46 -4.40 -3.63
CA ALA A 30 13.72 -5.01 -3.24
C ALA A 30 14.28 -5.95 -4.33
N LEU A 31 13.41 -6.74 -5.00
CA LEU A 31 13.81 -7.57 -6.15
C LEU A 31 14.33 -6.76 -7.34
N SER A 32 13.97 -5.49 -7.46
CA SER A 32 14.47 -4.60 -8.50
C SER A 32 15.91 -4.11 -8.25
N GLY A 33 16.55 -4.57 -7.16
CA GLY A 33 17.95 -4.28 -6.85
C GLY A 33 18.15 -3.06 -5.93
N TYR A 34 17.07 -2.56 -5.31
CA TYR A 34 17.14 -1.46 -4.35
C TYR A 34 17.40 -1.98 -2.93
N ASP A 35 18.06 -1.15 -2.12
CA ASP A 35 18.33 -1.48 -0.72
C ASP A 35 17.04 -1.75 0.07
N ILE A 36 17.10 -2.67 1.03
CA ILE A 36 15.94 -3.09 1.82
C ILE A 36 15.36 -1.90 2.61
N VAL A 37 16.20 -1.03 3.17
CA VAL A 37 15.76 0.15 3.91
C VAL A 37 15.04 1.12 2.99
N THR A 38 15.57 1.33 1.78
CA THR A 38 14.93 2.17 0.75
C THR A 38 13.60 1.58 0.30
N SER A 39 13.55 0.27 0.05
CA SER A 39 12.36 -0.41 -0.47
C SER A 39 11.20 -0.39 0.54
N ILE A 40 11.49 -0.70 1.80
CA ILE A 40 10.52 -0.66 2.91
C ILE A 40 10.07 0.79 3.15
N SER A 41 11.00 1.73 3.19
CA SER A 41 10.66 3.12 3.50
C SER A 41 9.91 3.81 2.37
N ALA A 42 10.27 3.57 1.11
CA ALA A 42 9.53 4.09 -0.04
C ALA A 42 8.09 3.55 -0.05
N THR A 43 7.91 2.25 0.14
CA THR A 43 6.58 1.63 0.24
C THR A 43 5.79 2.20 1.41
N ALA A 44 6.41 2.40 2.58
CA ALA A 44 5.73 2.97 3.74
C ALA A 44 5.29 4.42 3.49
N ALA A 45 6.14 5.19 2.80
CA ALA A 45 5.87 6.57 2.45
C ALA A 45 4.78 6.70 1.38
N THR A 46 4.71 5.79 0.41
CA THR A 46 3.67 5.78 -0.63
C THR A 46 2.35 5.23 -0.13
N LEU A 47 2.34 4.09 0.55
CA LEU A 47 1.14 3.47 1.09
C LEU A 47 0.49 4.36 2.15
N GLY A 48 1.31 5.03 2.97
CA GLY A 48 0.87 6.01 3.95
C GLY A 48 0.57 7.39 3.37
N ASN A 49 0.78 7.62 2.07
CA ASN A 49 0.69 8.94 1.40
C ASN A 49 1.45 10.06 2.14
N VAL A 50 2.57 9.72 2.77
CA VAL A 50 3.41 10.66 3.51
C VAL A 50 4.26 11.47 2.51
N GLY A 51 4.79 10.81 1.49
CA GLY A 51 5.59 11.42 0.42
C GLY A 51 7.11 11.13 0.54
N PRO A 52 7.82 11.68 1.54
CA PRO A 52 9.24 11.40 1.73
C PRO A 52 9.48 10.12 2.55
N GLY A 53 10.38 9.28 2.06
CA GLY A 53 10.89 8.09 2.74
C GLY A 53 12.31 8.29 3.31
N LEU A 54 13.03 7.18 3.42
CA LEU A 54 14.43 7.08 3.82
C LEU A 54 15.24 6.42 2.69
N GLY A 55 16.52 6.73 2.58
CA GLY A 55 17.38 6.26 1.49
C GLY A 55 17.16 7.04 0.19
N LEU A 56 17.11 6.35 -0.96
CA LEU A 56 16.95 6.96 -2.29
C LEU A 56 15.58 7.65 -2.50
N ALA A 57 14.61 7.38 -1.63
CA ALA A 57 13.31 8.04 -1.57
C ALA A 57 13.27 9.15 -0.49
N GLY A 58 14.42 9.55 0.04
CA GLY A 58 14.56 10.54 1.12
C GLY A 58 14.29 11.97 0.68
N ALA A 59 14.04 12.88 1.63
CA ALA A 59 13.76 14.29 1.37
C ALA A 59 14.89 15.05 0.63
N GLY A 60 16.09 14.48 0.54
CA GLY A 60 17.22 15.02 -0.22
C GLY A 60 17.43 14.36 -1.59
N GLU A 61 16.69 13.30 -1.93
CA GLU A 61 16.81 12.54 -3.17
C GLU A 61 15.46 12.48 -3.92
N ASN A 62 15.49 12.07 -5.19
CA ASN A 62 14.31 12.12 -6.06
C ASN A 62 13.87 10.72 -6.48
N TYR A 63 12.56 10.54 -6.63
CA TYR A 63 11.99 9.32 -7.23
C TYR A 63 12.35 9.12 -8.72
N HIS A 64 13.07 10.06 -9.32
CA HIS A 64 13.52 9.98 -10.71
C HIS A 64 14.46 8.79 -10.94
N SER A 65 15.31 8.47 -9.97
CA SER A 65 16.31 7.39 -10.04
C SER A 65 15.72 5.97 -9.99
N PHE A 66 14.40 5.83 -9.75
CA PHE A 66 13.75 4.53 -9.80
C PHE A 66 13.50 4.05 -11.24
N LEU A 67 13.54 2.73 -11.44
CA LEU A 67 13.11 2.11 -12.68
C LEU A 67 11.63 2.44 -12.98
N PRO A 68 11.23 2.51 -14.27
CA PRO A 68 9.86 2.84 -14.65
C PRO A 68 8.82 1.87 -14.07
N HIS A 69 9.13 0.57 -13.98
CA HIS A 69 8.25 -0.42 -13.37
C HIS A 69 8.03 -0.19 -11.86
N VAL A 70 9.08 0.23 -11.14
CA VAL A 70 9.00 0.54 -9.71
C VAL A 70 8.20 1.82 -9.47
N LYS A 71 8.37 2.85 -10.31
CA LYS A 71 7.53 4.05 -10.28
C LYS A 71 6.05 3.74 -10.46
N LEU A 72 5.71 2.85 -11.39
CA LEU A 72 4.33 2.46 -11.62
C LEU A 72 3.74 1.74 -10.39
N LEU A 73 4.50 0.85 -9.75
CA LEU A 73 4.12 0.24 -8.48
C LEU A 73 3.91 1.27 -7.37
N LEU A 74 4.85 2.19 -7.18
CA LEU A 74 4.73 3.28 -6.19
C LEU A 74 3.49 4.17 -6.44
N CYS A 75 3.14 4.44 -7.70
CA CYS A 75 1.91 5.15 -8.05
C CYS A 75 0.65 4.36 -7.67
N LEU A 76 0.63 3.05 -7.93
CA LEU A 76 -0.48 2.18 -7.51
C LEU A 76 -0.59 2.13 -5.99
N ASP A 77 0.53 2.03 -5.30
CA ASP A 77 0.64 1.99 -3.85
C ASP A 77 0.09 3.28 -3.20
N MET A 78 0.40 4.46 -3.75
CA MET A 78 -0.22 5.73 -3.36
C MET A 78 -1.73 5.77 -3.60
N TRP A 79 -2.19 5.26 -4.76
CA TRP A 79 -3.61 5.20 -5.08
C TRP A 79 -4.37 4.33 -4.08
N ILE A 80 -3.85 3.15 -3.77
CA ILE A 80 -4.40 2.21 -2.79
C ILE A 80 -4.40 2.83 -1.39
N GLY A 81 -3.29 3.46 -1.00
CA GLY A 81 -3.18 4.18 0.26
C GLY A 81 -4.19 5.32 0.39
N ARG A 82 -4.50 6.00 -0.73
CA ARG A 82 -5.41 7.16 -0.73
C ARG A 82 -6.87 6.73 -0.75
N LEU A 83 -7.17 5.60 -1.36
CA LEU A 83 -8.52 5.07 -1.49
C LEU A 83 -8.99 4.27 -0.28
N GLU A 84 -8.16 4.03 0.74
CA GLU A 84 -8.42 3.06 1.83
C GLU A 84 -8.63 1.63 1.29
N ILE A 85 -7.96 0.65 1.91
CA ILE A 85 -7.92 -0.75 1.43
C ILE A 85 -9.31 -1.39 1.32
N PHE A 86 -10.27 -0.99 2.15
CA PHE A 86 -11.66 -1.47 2.06
C PHE A 86 -12.34 -1.08 0.74
N THR A 87 -12.06 0.11 0.22
CA THR A 87 -12.67 0.61 -1.02
C THR A 87 -12.07 -0.09 -2.23
N VAL A 88 -10.77 -0.41 -2.19
CA VAL A 88 -10.11 -1.24 -3.21
C VAL A 88 -10.68 -2.66 -3.20
N ILE A 89 -10.83 -3.28 -2.03
CA ILE A 89 -11.40 -4.63 -1.92
C ILE A 89 -12.87 -4.63 -2.37
N SER A 90 -13.66 -3.62 -2.01
CA SER A 90 -15.04 -3.46 -2.48
C SER A 90 -15.12 -3.40 -4.02
N LEU A 91 -14.13 -2.77 -4.66
CA LEU A 91 -14.05 -2.71 -6.13
C LEU A 91 -13.83 -4.09 -6.77
N PHE A 92 -13.10 -4.99 -6.11
CA PHE A 92 -12.82 -6.35 -6.58
C PHE A 92 -13.85 -7.40 -6.15
N ILE A 93 -14.78 -7.07 -5.24
CA ILE A 93 -15.87 -7.98 -4.86
C ILE A 93 -17.01 -7.84 -5.89
N PRO A 94 -17.21 -8.81 -6.81
CA PRO A 94 -18.27 -8.73 -7.82
C PRO A 94 -19.68 -8.74 -7.21
N SER A 95 -19.82 -9.18 -5.95
CA SER A 95 -21.09 -9.12 -5.23
C SER A 95 -21.57 -7.69 -4.98
N PHE A 96 -20.65 -6.73 -4.82
CA PHE A 96 -20.97 -5.31 -4.63
C PHE A 96 -21.51 -4.67 -5.92
N TRP A 97 -21.07 -5.18 -7.08
CA TRP A 97 -21.49 -4.71 -8.39
C TRP A 97 -22.85 -5.26 -8.83
N ARG A 98 -23.35 -6.31 -8.17
CA ARG A 98 -24.51 -7.09 -8.62
C ARG A 98 -25.82 -6.71 -7.91
N GLU A 99 -25.78 -5.95 -6.82
CA GLU A 99 -26.98 -5.53 -6.08
C GLU A 99 -27.68 -4.27 -6.63
N ARG A 100 -27.27 -3.76 -7.81
CA ARG A 100 -27.83 -2.51 -8.35
C ARG A 100 -28.17 -2.53 -9.85
N TRP A 101 -28.82 -3.61 -10.28
CA TRP A 101 -29.74 -3.63 -11.42
C TRP A 101 -31.10 -4.17 -10.97
#